data_AF-A0A6L2ZXR3-F1
#
_entry.id   AF-A0A6L2ZXR3-F1
#
_cell.length_a   1.000
_cell.length_b   1.000
_cell.length_c   1.000
_cell.angle_alpha   90.00
_cell.angle_beta   90.00
_cell.angle_gamma   90.00
#
_symmetry.space_group_name_H-M   'P 1'
#
loop_
_entity.id
_entity.type
_entity.pdbx_description
1 polymer ?
#
loop_
_entity_poly.entity_id
_entity_poly.type
_entity_poly.pdbx_seq_one_letter_code
_entity_poly.pdbx_strand_id
1 'polypeptide(L)'
;MTAVISNPPYNMKWQHPFFAANQERFCLGLPPESNANFAFMLSALETSDRAVFLLPNSVLSTEKRDEKIIKKNLVKANYIEAIVQLPDGMFENTSIPTTLVMLNKNKDTSSIFMIDLTDKADKEIREQRGQFGGASKQNRVYKKAVNVFSDETIEEIVDMVDSKSEIKGVSKLATIEDVKSNGYNLSVRRYIESETENKKYRDLSSIVADINAIIGRKNAIKFTINESMAKSLGIHDLVLMFKNGEKINKEMNNSLSKLDLKIKKENVVTLSRNKELKLEVKNFEEMPEFISIFFNMWKQYMMMINNQENKLLIELRDTLLPKLISGELKIDKEV
;
A
#
# COMPACT_ATOMS: atom_id res chain seq x y z
N MET A 1 -29.82 -39.32 4.68
CA MET A 1 -29.60 -37.89 4.37
C MET A 1 -28.29 -37.81 3.60
N THR A 2 -28.31 -37.45 2.33
CA THR A 2 -27.10 -37.33 1.49
C THR A 2 -26.50 -35.94 1.71
N ALA A 3 -25.24 -35.87 2.13
CA ALA A 3 -24.49 -34.61 2.22
C ALA A 3 -23.45 -34.56 1.09
N VAL A 4 -23.21 -33.38 0.52
CA VAL A 4 -22.21 -33.19 -0.54
C VAL A 4 -20.98 -32.50 0.05
N ILE A 5 -19.78 -33.05 -0.17
CA ILE A 5 -18.52 -32.39 0.14
C ILE A 5 -17.76 -32.22 -1.18
N SER A 6 -17.29 -31.01 -1.48
CA SER A 6 -16.66 -30.73 -2.78
C SER A 6 -15.56 -29.69 -2.69
N ASN A 7 -14.47 -29.95 -3.42
CA ASN A 7 -13.39 -29.02 -3.72
C ASN A 7 -13.33 -28.81 -5.25
N PRO A 8 -14.25 -28.02 -5.83
CA PRO A 8 -14.34 -27.87 -7.27
C PRO A 8 -13.17 -27.04 -7.83
N PRO A 9 -12.86 -27.13 -9.13
CA PRO A 9 -11.91 -26.24 -9.79
C PRO A 9 -12.30 -24.76 -9.62
N TYR A 10 -11.38 -23.95 -9.09
CA TYR A 10 -11.67 -22.55 -8.75
C TYR A 10 -11.75 -21.66 -9.98
N ASN A 11 -12.77 -20.79 -10.00
CA ASN A 11 -12.98 -19.76 -11.03
C ASN A 11 -12.97 -20.34 -12.45
N MET A 12 -13.39 -21.59 -12.60
CA MET A 12 -13.43 -22.27 -13.89
C MET A 12 -14.45 -21.57 -14.79
N LYS A 13 -14.07 -21.31 -16.04
CA LYS A 13 -15.03 -20.90 -17.07
C LYS A 13 -15.93 -22.09 -17.38
N TRP A 14 -17.20 -21.82 -17.65
CA TRP A 14 -18.16 -22.84 -18.00
C TRP A 14 -19.09 -22.30 -19.07
N GLN A 15 -19.72 -23.22 -19.81
CA GLN A 15 -20.72 -22.88 -20.80
C GLN A 15 -22.10 -23.07 -20.16
N HIS A 16 -22.98 -22.08 -20.34
CA HIS A 16 -24.36 -22.25 -19.91
C HIS A 16 -25.02 -23.39 -20.69
N PRO A 17 -25.70 -24.33 -20.00
CA PRO A 17 -26.54 -25.31 -20.69
C PRO A 17 -27.70 -24.60 -21.41
N PHE A 18 -28.28 -25.27 -22.41
CA PHE A 18 -29.46 -24.76 -23.08
C PHE A 18 -30.59 -24.54 -22.05
N PHE A 19 -31.24 -23.37 -22.10
CA PHE A 19 -32.21 -22.90 -21.10
C PHE A 19 -31.70 -22.86 -19.65
N ALA A 20 -30.42 -22.50 -19.42
CA ALA A 20 -29.87 -22.40 -18.07
C ALA A 20 -30.75 -21.59 -17.10
N ALA A 21 -31.29 -20.44 -17.54
CA ALA A 21 -32.15 -19.60 -16.70
C ALA A 21 -33.46 -20.28 -16.23
N ASN A 22 -33.88 -21.38 -16.87
CA ASN A 22 -35.10 -22.13 -16.54
C ASN A 22 -34.82 -23.37 -15.69
N GLN A 23 -33.56 -23.68 -15.37
CA GLN A 23 -33.22 -24.84 -14.54
C GLN A 23 -33.45 -24.54 -13.05
N GLU A 24 -34.06 -25.49 -12.34
CA GLU A 24 -34.46 -25.33 -10.93
C GLU A 24 -33.27 -25.01 -10.01
N ARG A 25 -32.12 -25.67 -10.21
CA ARG A 25 -30.87 -25.33 -9.50
C ARG A 25 -30.49 -23.85 -9.53
N PHE A 26 -30.85 -23.11 -10.58
CA PHE A 26 -30.50 -21.69 -10.71
C PHE A 26 -31.61 -20.74 -10.22
N CYS A 27 -32.55 -21.22 -9.40
CA CYS A 27 -33.62 -20.41 -8.80
C CYS A 27 -33.11 -19.24 -7.95
N LEU A 28 -31.90 -19.34 -7.38
CA LEU A 28 -31.25 -18.27 -6.62
C LEU A 28 -30.44 -17.30 -7.49
N GLY A 29 -30.38 -17.54 -8.81
CA GLY A 29 -29.65 -16.73 -9.78
C GLY A 29 -28.71 -17.58 -10.63
N LEU A 30 -28.46 -17.10 -11.86
CA LEU A 30 -27.59 -17.78 -12.83
C LEU A 30 -26.14 -17.25 -12.69
N PRO A 31 -25.15 -18.12 -12.38
CA PRO A 31 -23.75 -17.69 -12.31
C PRO A 31 -23.22 -17.26 -13.68
N PRO A 32 -22.26 -16.33 -13.76
CA PRO A 32 -21.69 -15.91 -15.03
C PRO A 32 -20.83 -17.01 -15.64
N GLU A 33 -20.80 -17.15 -16.98
CA GLU A 33 -19.96 -18.13 -17.69
C GLU A 33 -18.45 -18.01 -17.37
N SER A 34 -18.01 -16.81 -16.96
CA SER A 34 -16.64 -16.56 -16.53
C SER A 34 -16.24 -17.26 -15.22
N ASN A 35 -17.21 -17.75 -14.42
CA ASN A 35 -16.94 -18.31 -13.09
C ASN A 35 -18.01 -19.32 -12.64
N ALA A 36 -17.62 -20.59 -12.53
CA ALA A 36 -18.49 -21.70 -12.14
C ALA A 36 -18.65 -21.92 -10.62
N ASN A 37 -17.99 -21.16 -9.74
CA ASN A 37 -17.99 -21.44 -8.29
C ASN A 37 -19.43 -21.55 -7.72
N PHE A 38 -20.31 -20.60 -8.06
CA PHE A 38 -21.71 -20.65 -7.64
C PHE A 38 -22.51 -21.71 -8.39
N ALA A 39 -22.12 -22.10 -9.61
CA ALA A 39 -22.80 -23.14 -10.36
C ALA A 39 -22.68 -24.50 -9.68
N PHE A 40 -21.49 -24.80 -9.14
CA PHE A 40 -21.25 -25.99 -8.33
C PHE A 40 -22.08 -26.00 -7.05
N MET A 41 -22.09 -24.90 -6.28
CA MET A 41 -22.87 -24.80 -5.04
C MET A 41 -24.37 -25.00 -5.29
N LEU A 42 -24.92 -24.31 -6.29
CA LEU A 42 -26.34 -24.37 -6.61
C LEU A 42 -26.76 -25.75 -7.14
N SER A 43 -25.90 -26.41 -7.94
CA SER A 43 -26.17 -27.79 -8.40
C SER A 43 -26.15 -28.81 -7.26
N ALA A 44 -25.29 -28.64 -6.25
CA ALA A 44 -25.29 -29.50 -5.08
C ALA A 44 -26.54 -29.27 -4.20
N LEU A 45 -26.97 -28.02 -4.06
CA LEU A 45 -28.22 -27.70 -3.36
C LEU A 45 -29.45 -28.28 -4.07
N GLU A 46 -29.45 -28.51 -5.39
CA GLU A 46 -30.57 -29.19 -6.05
C GLU A 46 -30.70 -30.65 -5.61
N THR A 47 -29.58 -31.33 -5.35
CA THR A 47 -29.53 -32.78 -5.08
C THR A 47 -29.38 -33.14 -3.61
N SER A 48 -29.11 -32.16 -2.74
CA SER A 48 -28.89 -32.34 -1.32
C SER A 48 -29.34 -31.13 -0.50
N ASP A 49 -29.74 -31.39 0.75
CA ASP A 49 -30.08 -30.34 1.70
C ASP A 49 -28.85 -29.80 2.45
N ARG A 50 -27.73 -30.53 2.46
CA ARG A 50 -26.48 -30.12 3.14
C ARG A 50 -25.28 -30.26 2.23
N ALA A 51 -24.49 -29.21 2.11
CA ALA A 51 -23.27 -29.24 1.32
C ALA A 51 -22.14 -28.44 1.96
N VAL A 52 -20.90 -28.91 1.82
CA VAL A 52 -19.69 -28.20 2.24
C VAL A 52 -18.79 -28.02 1.04
N PHE A 53 -18.45 -26.77 0.75
CA PHE A 53 -17.63 -26.40 -0.39
C PHE A 53 -16.34 -25.72 0.06
N LEU A 54 -15.22 -26.21 -0.46
CA LEU A 54 -13.94 -25.53 -0.36
C LEU A 54 -13.75 -24.62 -1.58
N LEU A 55 -13.71 -23.31 -1.36
CA LEU A 55 -13.72 -22.29 -2.41
C LEU A 55 -12.72 -21.16 -2.11
N PRO A 56 -12.30 -20.36 -3.12
CA PRO A 56 -11.46 -19.19 -2.87
C PRO A 56 -12.25 -18.09 -2.14
N ASN A 57 -11.58 -17.30 -1.30
CA ASN A 57 -12.21 -16.21 -0.52
C ASN A 57 -12.97 -15.17 -1.38
N SER A 58 -12.67 -15.08 -2.68
CA SER A 58 -13.37 -14.18 -3.61
C SER A 58 -14.88 -14.41 -3.66
N VAL A 59 -15.38 -15.62 -3.38
CA VAL A 59 -16.82 -15.92 -3.38
C VAL A 59 -17.56 -15.15 -2.27
N LEU A 60 -16.87 -14.81 -1.17
CA LEU A 60 -17.44 -14.10 -0.02
C LEU A 60 -17.65 -12.61 -0.30
N SER A 61 -16.74 -12.00 -1.06
CA SER A 61 -16.64 -10.55 -1.24
C SER A 61 -16.93 -10.04 -2.65
N THR A 62 -17.18 -10.93 -3.61
CA THR A 62 -17.43 -10.54 -5.01
C THR A 62 -18.53 -9.48 -5.16
N GLU A 63 -18.26 -8.50 -6.02
CA GLU A 63 -19.14 -7.39 -6.39
C GLU A 63 -19.68 -7.52 -7.83
N LYS A 64 -19.36 -8.62 -8.54
CA LYS A 64 -19.95 -8.90 -9.85
C LYS A 64 -21.47 -9.05 -9.68
N ARG A 65 -22.25 -8.39 -10.56
CA ARG A 65 -23.72 -8.30 -10.46
C ARG A 65 -24.39 -9.65 -10.20
N ASP A 66 -24.11 -10.65 -11.03
CA ASP A 66 -24.79 -11.95 -10.98
C ASP A 66 -24.41 -12.74 -9.72
N GLU A 67 -23.12 -12.82 -9.40
CA GLU A 67 -22.61 -13.48 -8.20
C GLU A 67 -23.11 -12.81 -6.91
N LYS A 68 -23.18 -11.48 -6.89
CA LYS A 68 -23.71 -10.70 -5.77
C LYS A 68 -25.20 -10.99 -5.54
N ILE A 69 -25.99 -11.14 -6.60
CA ILE A 69 -27.40 -11.52 -6.52
C ILE A 69 -27.54 -12.92 -5.90
N ILE A 70 -26.75 -13.89 -6.36
CA ILE A 70 -26.78 -15.26 -5.84
C ILE A 70 -26.44 -15.29 -4.35
N LYS A 71 -25.35 -14.62 -3.95
CA LYS A 71 -24.94 -14.51 -2.54
C LYS A 71 -26.04 -13.91 -1.67
N LYS A 72 -26.65 -12.81 -2.14
CA LYS A 72 -27.80 -12.19 -1.47
C LYS A 72 -28.98 -13.16 -1.33
N ASN A 73 -29.27 -13.94 -2.37
CA ASN A 73 -30.38 -14.89 -2.36
C ASN A 73 -30.10 -16.11 -1.46
N LEU A 74 -28.87 -16.62 -1.42
CA LEU A 74 -28.44 -17.67 -0.48
C LEU A 74 -28.60 -17.23 0.99
N VAL A 75 -28.22 -15.98 1.30
CA VAL A 75 -28.41 -15.40 2.63
C VAL A 75 -29.91 -15.27 2.96
N LYS A 76 -30.70 -14.72 2.03
CA LYS A 76 -32.16 -14.54 2.22
C LYS A 76 -32.93 -15.85 2.36
N ALA A 77 -32.53 -16.87 1.61
CA ALA A 77 -33.10 -18.21 1.71
C ALA A 77 -32.67 -18.94 2.99
N ASN A 78 -31.78 -18.32 3.79
CA ASN A 78 -31.24 -18.90 5.01
C ASN A 78 -30.53 -20.25 4.74
N TYR A 79 -29.74 -20.33 3.65
CA TYR A 79 -29.06 -21.59 3.29
C TYR A 79 -27.61 -21.66 3.76
N ILE A 80 -26.97 -20.54 4.10
CA ILE A 80 -25.57 -20.55 4.55
C ILE A 80 -25.54 -20.81 6.06
N GLU A 81 -25.07 -21.97 6.48
CA GLU A 81 -24.97 -22.37 7.89
C GLU A 81 -23.73 -21.76 8.56
N ALA A 82 -22.57 -21.93 7.93
CA ALA A 82 -21.30 -21.44 8.44
C ALA A 82 -20.33 -21.07 7.32
N ILE A 83 -19.41 -20.18 7.64
CA ILE A 83 -18.30 -19.77 6.78
C ILE A 83 -17.02 -19.84 7.61
N VAL A 84 -16.08 -20.67 7.17
CA VAL A 84 -14.78 -20.84 7.83
C VAL A 84 -13.72 -20.30 6.89
N GLN A 85 -13.06 -19.20 7.25
CA GLN A 85 -11.89 -18.72 6.51
C GLN A 85 -10.66 -19.49 6.96
N LEU A 86 -9.97 -20.12 6.02
CA LEU A 86 -8.80 -20.94 6.27
C LEU A 86 -7.51 -20.13 6.11
N PRO A 87 -6.39 -20.61 6.70
CA PRO A 87 -5.06 -20.11 6.39
C PRO A 87 -4.77 -20.08 4.88
N ASP A 88 -3.88 -19.18 4.48
CA ASP A 88 -3.29 -19.25 3.15
C ASP A 88 -2.28 -20.41 3.05
N GLY A 89 -1.73 -20.68 1.87
CA GLY A 89 -0.63 -21.65 1.75
C GLY A 89 -0.93 -23.11 2.13
N MET A 90 -2.20 -23.49 2.31
CA MET A 90 -2.58 -24.87 2.67
C MET A 90 -2.52 -25.84 1.49
N PHE A 91 -2.55 -25.34 0.25
CA PHE A 91 -2.51 -26.18 -0.95
C PHE A 91 -1.12 -26.20 -1.59
N GLU A 92 -0.74 -27.35 -2.11
CA GLU A 92 0.54 -27.50 -2.82
C GLU A 92 0.60 -26.68 -4.10
N ASN A 93 -0.53 -26.57 -4.80
CA ASN A 93 -0.62 -25.93 -6.12
C ASN A 93 -0.91 -24.43 -6.08
N THR A 94 -1.34 -23.88 -4.94
CA THR A 94 -1.67 -22.46 -4.80
C THR A 94 -1.50 -21.98 -3.37
N SER A 95 -1.03 -20.74 -3.20
CA SER A 95 -0.96 -20.09 -1.89
C SER A 95 -2.18 -19.22 -1.61
N ILE A 96 -3.20 -19.24 -2.46
CA ILE A 96 -4.41 -18.43 -2.27
C ILE A 96 -5.16 -18.90 -1.01
N PRO A 97 -5.61 -17.96 -0.14
CA PRO A 97 -6.48 -18.31 0.98
C PRO A 97 -7.85 -18.77 0.51
N THR A 98 -8.35 -19.80 1.18
CA THR A 98 -9.62 -20.46 0.84
C THR A 98 -10.58 -20.41 2.02
N THR A 99 -11.83 -20.77 1.76
CA THR A 99 -12.88 -20.81 2.76
C THR A 99 -13.72 -22.06 2.57
N LEU A 100 -14.21 -22.60 3.68
CA LEU A 100 -15.30 -23.56 3.68
C LEU A 100 -16.62 -22.81 3.76
N VAL A 101 -17.49 -23.05 2.79
CA VAL A 101 -18.88 -22.58 2.79
C VAL A 101 -19.77 -23.77 3.11
N MET A 102 -20.40 -23.74 4.27
CA MET A 102 -21.32 -24.77 4.72
C MET A 102 -22.74 -24.32 4.43
N LEU A 103 -23.48 -25.16 3.69
CA LEU A 103 -24.84 -24.91 3.26
C LEU A 103 -25.77 -25.94 3.90
N ASN A 104 -26.92 -25.49 4.40
CA ASN A 104 -27.95 -26.30 5.01
C ASN A 104 -29.33 -25.68 4.77
N LYS A 105 -30.18 -26.35 3.98
CA LYS A 105 -31.56 -25.89 3.71
C LYS A 105 -32.49 -26.03 4.91
N ASN A 106 -32.15 -26.95 5.82
CA ASN A 106 -32.96 -27.29 6.99
C ASN A 106 -32.38 -26.65 8.26
N LYS A 107 -31.66 -25.52 8.15
CA LYS A 107 -31.12 -24.86 9.34
C LYS A 107 -32.22 -24.06 10.05
N ASP A 108 -32.32 -24.26 11.37
CA ASP A 108 -33.33 -23.61 12.21
C ASP A 108 -32.96 -22.19 12.66
N THR A 109 -31.68 -21.84 12.53
CA THR A 109 -31.15 -20.55 13.02
C THR A 109 -31.17 -19.48 11.93
N SER A 110 -31.57 -18.26 12.29
CA SER A 110 -31.50 -17.05 11.43
C SER A 110 -30.16 -16.32 11.57
N SER A 111 -29.07 -17.07 11.59
CA SER A 111 -27.70 -16.56 11.70
C SER A 111 -26.73 -17.41 10.89
N ILE A 112 -25.58 -16.83 10.57
CA ILE A 112 -24.48 -17.49 9.88
C ILE A 112 -23.31 -17.54 10.86
N PHE A 113 -22.78 -18.73 11.12
CA PHE A 113 -21.61 -18.87 11.98
C PHE A 113 -20.33 -18.55 11.21
N MET A 114 -19.62 -17.51 11.63
CA MET A 114 -18.42 -16.99 10.96
C MET A 114 -17.20 -17.37 11.79
N ILE A 115 -16.19 -17.99 11.17
CA ILE A 115 -14.96 -18.42 11.84
C ILE A 115 -13.75 -17.94 11.06
N ASP A 116 -12.83 -17.23 11.72
CA ASP A 116 -11.55 -16.79 11.18
C ASP A 116 -10.43 -17.68 11.73
N LEU A 117 -9.89 -18.55 10.86
CA LEU A 117 -8.74 -19.38 11.17
C LEU A 117 -7.50 -18.93 10.39
N THR A 118 -7.50 -17.74 9.80
CA THR A 118 -6.43 -17.29 8.88
C THR A 118 -5.04 -17.34 9.51
N ASP A 119 -4.95 -17.11 10.83
CA ASP A 119 -3.70 -17.13 11.59
C ASP A 119 -3.48 -18.43 12.39
N LYS A 120 -4.39 -19.42 12.29
CA LYS A 120 -4.28 -20.71 13.01
C LYS A 120 -3.71 -21.76 12.07
N ALA A 121 -2.41 -21.99 12.05
CA ALA A 121 -1.80 -23.06 11.27
C ALA A 121 -0.45 -23.52 11.83
N ASP A 122 -0.22 -24.81 11.75
CA ASP A 122 1.11 -25.39 11.88
C ASP A 122 1.83 -25.35 10.52
N LYS A 123 3.16 -25.42 10.55
CA LYS A 123 3.98 -25.46 9.33
C LYS A 123 4.57 -26.84 9.13
N GLU A 124 4.31 -27.42 7.97
CA GLU A 124 4.89 -28.68 7.54
C GLU A 124 5.75 -28.44 6.28
N ILE A 125 6.91 -29.08 6.18
CA ILE A 125 7.74 -29.02 4.99
C ILE A 125 7.48 -30.29 4.17
N ARG A 126 6.93 -30.12 2.96
CA ARG A 126 6.68 -31.21 2.02
C ARG A 126 7.60 -31.15 0.82
N GLU A 127 7.96 -32.31 0.31
CA GLU A 127 8.73 -32.45 -0.93
C GLU A 127 7.79 -32.52 -2.13
N GLN A 128 7.95 -31.60 -3.07
CA GLN A 128 7.13 -31.51 -4.27
C GLN A 128 8.01 -31.71 -5.51
N ARG A 129 7.59 -32.60 -6.40
CA ARG A 129 8.19 -32.73 -7.75
C ARG A 129 7.49 -31.78 -8.70
N GLY A 130 8.25 -31.15 -9.62
CA GLY A 130 7.64 -30.33 -10.66
C GLY A 130 6.72 -31.18 -11.55
N GLN A 131 5.46 -30.78 -11.72
CA GLN A 131 4.50 -31.54 -12.54
C GLN A 131 4.45 -31.06 -14.00
N PHE A 132 4.78 -29.78 -14.25
CA PHE A 132 4.62 -29.15 -15.57
C PHE A 132 5.92 -28.45 -16.04
N GLY A 133 6.26 -28.64 -17.33
CA GLY A 133 7.47 -28.08 -17.96
C GLY A 133 8.36 -29.15 -18.61
N GLY A 134 9.54 -28.76 -19.11
CA GLY A 134 10.53 -29.71 -19.66
C GLY A 134 11.23 -30.54 -18.58
N ALA A 135 12.05 -31.52 -19.01
CA ALA A 135 12.68 -32.53 -18.15
C ALA A 135 13.44 -31.96 -16.93
N SER A 136 14.05 -30.77 -17.03
CA SER A 136 14.78 -30.15 -15.91
C SER A 136 13.87 -29.62 -14.79
N LYS A 137 12.59 -29.31 -15.08
CA LYS A 137 11.60 -28.90 -14.07
C LYS A 137 10.91 -30.10 -13.44
N GLN A 138 10.66 -31.16 -14.22
CA GLN A 138 9.95 -32.35 -13.75
C GLN A 138 10.80 -33.24 -12.83
N ASN A 139 12.12 -33.28 -13.04
CA ASN A 139 13.03 -34.08 -12.20
C ASN A 139 13.51 -33.37 -10.92
N ARG A 140 13.09 -32.13 -10.67
CA ARG A 140 13.53 -31.37 -9.49
C ARG A 140 12.54 -31.53 -8.34
N VAL A 141 13.07 -31.91 -7.18
CA VAL A 141 12.35 -31.95 -5.89
C VAL A 141 12.58 -30.60 -5.19
N TYR A 142 11.50 -29.92 -4.83
CA TYR A 142 11.52 -28.69 -4.05
C TYR A 142 10.93 -28.96 -2.67
N LYS A 143 11.53 -28.40 -1.62
CA LYS A 143 10.94 -28.38 -0.27
C LYS A 143 10.08 -27.14 -0.14
N LYS A 144 8.79 -27.30 0.10
CA LYS A 144 7.82 -26.21 0.26
C LYS A 144 7.20 -26.31 1.65
N ALA A 145 7.19 -25.18 2.38
CA ALA A 145 6.41 -25.07 3.59
C ALA A 145 4.93 -24.90 3.22
N VAL A 146 4.08 -25.74 3.80
CA VAL A 146 2.62 -25.69 3.67
C VAL A 146 2.01 -25.50 5.06
N ASN A 147 0.93 -24.73 5.11
CA ASN A 147 0.16 -24.57 6.33
C ASN A 147 -0.76 -25.78 6.49
N VAL A 148 -0.78 -26.37 7.68
CA VAL A 148 -1.58 -27.56 7.99
C VAL A 148 -2.30 -27.38 9.32
N PHE A 149 -3.36 -28.16 9.52
CA PHE A 149 -3.97 -28.34 10.83
C PHE A 149 -3.50 -29.68 11.40
N SER A 150 -3.14 -29.67 12.68
CA SER A 150 -3.02 -30.86 13.51
C SER A 150 -4.39 -31.50 13.74
N ASP A 151 -4.41 -32.80 14.09
CA ASP A 151 -5.65 -33.53 14.37
C ASP A 151 -6.41 -32.89 15.54
N GLU A 152 -5.69 -32.45 16.57
CA GLU A 152 -6.27 -31.73 17.72
C GLU A 152 -6.91 -30.41 17.27
N THR A 153 -6.26 -29.67 16.36
CA THR A 153 -6.82 -28.44 15.81
C THR A 153 -8.09 -28.70 15.02
N ILE A 154 -8.16 -29.82 14.27
CA ILE A 154 -9.36 -30.19 13.51
C ILE A 154 -10.51 -30.53 14.45
N GLU A 155 -10.26 -31.31 15.51
CA GLU A 155 -11.28 -31.62 16.54
C GLU A 155 -11.82 -30.35 17.18
N GLU A 156 -10.95 -29.41 17.58
CA GLU A 156 -11.37 -28.11 18.12
C GLU A 156 -12.24 -27.31 17.14
N ILE A 157 -11.93 -27.34 15.84
CA ILE A 157 -12.73 -26.65 14.81
C ILE A 157 -14.09 -27.31 14.65
N VAL A 158 -14.14 -28.64 14.64
CA VAL A 158 -15.40 -29.41 14.54
C VAL A 158 -16.29 -29.11 15.73
N ASP A 159 -15.76 -29.19 16.95
CA ASP A 159 -16.48 -28.88 18.18
C ASP A 159 -16.98 -27.43 18.18
N MET A 160 -16.17 -26.48 17.70
CA MET A 160 -16.57 -25.08 17.58
C MET A 160 -17.74 -24.90 16.59
N VAL A 161 -17.72 -25.60 15.45
CA VAL A 161 -18.79 -25.56 14.45
C VAL A 161 -20.08 -26.18 15.00
N ASP A 162 -19.99 -27.34 15.66
CA ASP A 162 -21.14 -28.07 16.18
C ASP A 162 -21.81 -27.33 17.35
N SER A 163 -21.00 -26.78 18.27
CA SER A 163 -21.48 -25.98 19.40
C SER A 163 -21.85 -24.54 19.02
N LYS A 164 -21.43 -24.05 17.84
CA LYS A 164 -21.52 -22.65 17.42
C LYS A 164 -20.93 -21.67 18.45
N SER A 165 -19.83 -22.09 19.09
CA SER A 165 -19.20 -21.32 20.18
C SER A 165 -18.60 -20.01 19.69
N GLU A 166 -19.03 -18.88 20.24
CA GLU A 166 -18.46 -17.56 19.94
C GLU A 166 -17.20 -17.31 20.77
N ILE A 167 -16.07 -17.09 20.09
CA ILE A 167 -14.76 -16.84 20.69
C ILE A 167 -14.26 -15.51 20.17
N LYS A 168 -13.97 -14.57 21.08
CA LYS A 168 -13.47 -13.24 20.72
C LYS A 168 -12.24 -13.34 19.82
N GLY A 169 -12.30 -12.66 18.67
CA GLY A 169 -11.23 -12.66 17.68
C GLY A 169 -11.16 -13.89 16.77
N VAL A 170 -11.97 -14.93 17.00
CA VAL A 170 -11.90 -16.21 16.25
C VAL A 170 -13.24 -16.60 15.62
N SER A 171 -14.36 -16.47 16.33
CA SER A 171 -15.67 -16.86 15.82
C SER A 171 -16.80 -15.95 16.30
N LYS A 172 -17.87 -15.82 15.49
CA LYS A 172 -19.06 -15.03 15.82
C LYS A 172 -20.29 -15.51 15.07
N LEU A 173 -21.47 -15.41 15.68
CA LEU A 173 -22.75 -15.56 14.99
C LEU A 173 -23.18 -14.22 14.37
N ALA A 174 -23.14 -14.14 13.04
CA ALA A 174 -23.64 -12.98 12.31
C ALA A 174 -25.12 -13.13 12.00
N THR A 175 -25.95 -12.15 12.40
CA THR A 175 -27.39 -12.16 12.04
C THR A 175 -27.59 -11.86 10.55
N ILE A 176 -28.73 -12.22 10.01
CA ILE A 176 -29.07 -11.88 8.61
C ILE A 176 -29.12 -10.35 8.43
N GLU A 177 -29.55 -9.62 9.45
CA GLU A 177 -29.53 -8.15 9.51
C GLU A 177 -28.11 -7.59 9.44
N ASP A 178 -27.16 -8.16 10.18
CA ASP A 178 -25.74 -7.78 10.13
C ASP A 178 -25.16 -7.99 8.73
N VAL A 179 -25.50 -9.13 8.12
CA VAL A 179 -25.03 -9.45 6.77
C VAL A 179 -25.64 -8.48 5.75
N LYS A 180 -26.91 -8.11 5.91
CA LYS A 180 -27.60 -7.14 5.06
C LYS A 180 -27.01 -5.73 5.21
N SER A 181 -26.71 -5.28 6.43
CA SER A 181 -26.11 -3.97 6.69
C SER A 181 -24.69 -3.87 6.10
N ASN A 182 -23.97 -5.00 6.06
CA ASN A 182 -22.68 -5.15 5.38
C ASN A 182 -22.79 -5.39 3.86
N GLY A 183 -23.95 -5.12 3.24
CA GLY A 183 -24.14 -5.23 1.79
C GLY A 183 -24.06 -6.66 1.25
N TYR A 184 -24.37 -7.66 2.08
CA TYR A 184 -24.22 -9.09 1.80
C TYR A 184 -22.77 -9.53 1.57
N ASN A 185 -21.78 -8.77 2.06
CA ASN A 185 -20.38 -9.18 2.02
C ASN A 185 -20.11 -10.19 3.15
N LEU A 186 -19.70 -11.41 2.79
CA LEU A 186 -19.54 -12.51 3.74
C LEU A 186 -18.08 -12.69 4.23
N SER A 187 -17.23 -11.66 4.04
CA SER A 187 -15.86 -11.72 4.55
C SER A 187 -15.86 -11.76 6.08
N VAL A 188 -15.33 -12.83 6.66
CA VAL A 188 -15.44 -13.11 8.11
C VAL A 188 -14.92 -11.98 8.98
N ARG A 189 -13.75 -11.39 8.65
CA ARG A 189 -13.15 -10.24 9.37
C ARG A 189 -14.03 -8.99 9.47
N ARG A 190 -15.13 -8.89 8.73
CA ARG A 190 -16.12 -7.80 8.89
C ARG A 190 -17.01 -7.99 10.11
N TYR A 191 -17.14 -9.22 10.59
CA TYR A 191 -18.02 -9.59 11.69
C TYR A 191 -17.24 -9.81 12.99
N ILE A 192 -16.02 -10.32 12.86
CA ILE A 192 -15.13 -10.60 13.99
C ILE A 192 -14.25 -9.37 14.25
N GLU A 193 -14.34 -8.84 15.47
CA GLU A 193 -13.47 -7.75 15.90
C GLU A 193 -12.05 -8.27 16.07
N SER A 194 -11.13 -7.80 15.21
CA SER A 194 -9.70 -8.03 15.41
C SER A 194 -9.22 -7.23 16.62
N GLU A 195 -8.35 -7.81 17.44
CA GLU A 195 -7.54 -7.01 18.36
C GLU A 195 -6.61 -6.11 17.56
N THR A 196 -7.08 -4.92 17.17
CA THR A 196 -6.16 -3.85 16.80
C THR A 196 -5.37 -3.52 18.05
N GLU A 197 -4.07 -3.85 18.07
CA GLU A 197 -3.15 -3.26 19.02
C GLU A 197 -3.42 -1.75 19.06
N ASN A 198 -3.92 -1.26 20.19
CA ASN A 198 -4.06 0.17 20.44
C ASN A 198 -2.64 0.75 20.58
N LYS A 199 -1.94 0.89 19.45
CA LYS A 199 -0.71 1.67 19.40
C LYS A 199 -1.08 3.08 19.81
N LYS A 200 -0.60 3.50 20.98
CA LYS A 200 -0.76 4.87 21.46
C LYS A 200 0.02 5.78 20.52
N TYR A 201 -0.69 6.44 19.61
CA TYR A 201 -0.11 7.49 18.77
C TYR A 201 0.00 8.79 19.58
N ARG A 202 0.97 9.63 19.23
CA ARG A 202 1.06 11.01 19.75
C ARG A 202 -0.14 11.83 19.26
N ASP A 203 -0.48 12.87 20.01
CA ASP A 203 -1.48 13.85 19.59
C ASP A 203 -1.13 14.46 18.22
N LEU A 204 -2.14 14.56 17.35
CA LEU A 204 -1.97 15.06 15.98
C LEU A 204 -1.50 16.51 15.95
N SER A 205 -1.98 17.34 16.87
CA SER A 205 -1.59 18.75 16.96
C SER A 205 -0.10 18.88 17.31
N SER A 206 0.39 18.02 18.22
CA SER A 206 1.82 17.93 18.54
C SER A 206 2.65 17.53 17.31
N ILE A 207 2.22 16.55 16.53
CA ILE A 207 2.93 16.13 15.31
C ILE A 207 2.97 17.26 14.28
N VAL A 208 1.85 17.96 14.05
CA VAL A 208 1.76 19.09 13.11
C VAL A 208 2.62 20.27 13.57
N ALA A 209 2.71 20.52 14.87
CA ALA A 209 3.59 21.55 15.43
C ALA A 209 5.08 21.24 15.13
N ASP A 210 5.52 20.00 15.32
CA ASP A 210 6.89 19.57 15.01
C ASP A 210 7.21 19.73 13.51
N ILE A 211 6.28 19.32 12.63
CA ILE A 211 6.41 19.49 11.17
C ILE A 211 6.56 20.98 10.83
N ASN A 212 5.74 21.84 11.45
CA ASN A 212 5.78 23.29 11.22
C ASN A 212 7.07 23.95 11.73
N ALA A 213 7.66 23.43 12.80
CA ALA A 213 8.97 23.87 13.28
C ALA A 213 10.07 23.51 12.28
N ILE A 214 10.06 22.27 11.75
CA ILE A 214 11.01 21.83 10.72
C ILE A 214 10.87 22.68 9.44
N ILE A 215 9.65 22.90 8.96
CA ILE A 215 9.40 23.75 7.78
C ILE A 215 9.85 25.19 8.04
N GLY A 216 9.68 25.70 9.27
CA GLY A 216 10.20 27.01 9.69
C GLY A 216 11.71 27.12 9.47
N ARG A 217 12.48 26.17 10.03
CA ARG A 217 13.94 26.11 9.87
C ARG A 217 14.37 26.00 8.41
N LYS A 218 13.71 25.14 7.63
CA LYS A 218 13.98 25.02 6.20
C LYS A 218 13.73 26.33 5.45
N ASN A 219 12.67 27.05 5.81
CA ASN A 219 12.29 28.31 5.18
C ASN A 219 13.13 29.51 5.64
N ALA A 220 13.99 29.36 6.66
CA ALA A 220 14.86 30.44 7.13
C ALA A 220 15.76 30.98 6.02
N ILE A 221 16.10 30.14 5.03
CA ILE A 221 16.78 30.55 3.80
C ILE A 221 15.97 30.10 2.60
N LYS A 222 15.81 31.00 1.65
CA LYS A 222 15.28 30.70 0.32
C LYS A 222 16.37 30.84 -0.74
N PHE A 223 16.50 29.81 -1.56
CA PHE A 223 17.39 29.79 -2.71
C PHE A 223 16.60 30.02 -3.99
N THR A 224 17.08 30.91 -4.87
CA THR A 224 16.57 31.03 -6.23
C THR A 224 17.71 30.76 -7.20
N ILE A 225 17.52 29.82 -8.11
CA ILE A 225 18.59 29.36 -9.00
C ILE A 225 18.07 29.07 -10.41
N ASN A 226 18.87 29.38 -11.41
CA ASN A 226 18.62 28.94 -12.78
C ASN A 226 18.65 27.40 -12.92
N GLU A 227 17.83 26.84 -13.80
CA GLU A 227 17.79 25.39 -14.01
C GLU A 227 19.12 24.80 -14.50
N SER A 228 19.77 25.42 -15.48
CA SER A 228 21.05 24.94 -16.01
C SER A 228 22.14 24.99 -14.96
N MET A 229 22.13 26.01 -14.09
CA MET A 229 23.05 26.12 -12.96
C MET A 229 22.78 25.05 -11.89
N ALA A 230 21.51 24.75 -11.60
CA ALA A 230 21.16 23.66 -10.69
C ALA A 230 21.64 22.30 -11.22
N LYS A 231 21.58 22.07 -12.55
CA LYS A 231 22.11 20.86 -13.19
C LYS A 231 23.63 20.80 -13.11
N SER A 232 24.34 21.90 -13.39
CA SER A 232 25.81 21.92 -13.29
C SER A 232 26.33 21.71 -11.87
N LEU A 233 25.58 22.15 -10.85
CA LEU A 233 25.89 21.93 -9.44
C LEU A 233 25.41 20.56 -8.92
N GLY A 234 24.73 19.75 -9.74
CA GLY A 234 24.22 18.44 -9.34
C GLY A 234 23.06 18.47 -8.34
N ILE A 235 22.36 19.61 -8.19
CA ILE A 235 21.28 19.78 -7.20
C ILE A 235 19.88 19.83 -7.83
N HIS A 236 19.75 19.64 -9.14
CA HIS A 236 18.47 19.76 -9.85
C HIS A 236 17.39 18.83 -9.27
N ASP A 237 17.73 17.57 -9.00
CA ASP A 237 16.78 16.60 -8.43
C ASP A 237 16.30 17.01 -7.05
N LEU A 238 17.20 17.56 -6.22
CA LEU A 238 16.85 18.08 -4.91
C LEU A 238 15.84 19.24 -5.04
N VAL A 239 16.01 20.12 -6.03
CA VAL A 239 15.05 21.21 -6.31
C VAL A 239 13.68 20.67 -6.69
N LEU A 240 13.63 19.59 -7.50
CA LEU A 240 12.37 18.93 -7.85
C LEU A 240 11.72 18.25 -6.64
N MET A 241 12.51 17.63 -5.76
CA MET A 241 12.01 17.03 -4.51
C MET A 241 11.31 18.07 -3.62
N PHE A 242 11.90 19.27 -3.45
CA PHE A 242 11.26 20.34 -2.68
C PHE A 242 9.93 20.81 -3.30
N LYS A 243 9.87 20.94 -4.63
CA LYS A 243 8.62 21.28 -5.33
C LYS A 243 7.53 20.22 -5.15
N ASN A 244 7.92 18.94 -5.20
CA ASN A 244 6.98 17.84 -4.95
C ASN A 244 6.49 17.84 -3.50
N GLY A 245 7.38 18.10 -2.54
CA GLY A 245 7.01 18.28 -1.12
C GLY A 245 5.98 19.40 -0.91
N GLU A 246 6.15 20.55 -1.57
CA GLU A 246 5.17 21.64 -1.52
C GLU A 246 3.78 21.20 -2.01
N LYS A 247 3.74 20.42 -3.09
CA LYS A 247 2.48 19.87 -3.64
C LYS A 247 1.82 18.91 -2.67
N ILE A 248 2.59 17.98 -2.07
CA ILE A 248 2.09 17.03 -1.08
C ILE A 248 1.52 17.77 0.14
N ASN A 249 2.24 18.76 0.67
CA ASN A 249 1.77 19.56 1.81
C ASN A 249 0.45 20.28 1.49
N LYS A 250 0.28 20.77 0.25
CA LYS A 250 -0.97 21.39 -0.20
C LYS A 250 -2.13 20.39 -0.23
N GLU A 251 -1.89 19.17 -0.73
CA GLU A 251 -2.91 18.11 -0.77
C GLU A 251 -3.27 17.62 0.65
N MET A 252 -2.29 17.44 1.53
CA MET A 252 -2.51 17.06 2.93
C MET A 252 -3.35 18.11 3.68
N ASN A 253 -3.11 19.40 3.44
CA ASN A 253 -3.89 20.48 4.06
C ASN A 253 -5.39 20.44 3.70
N ASN A 254 -5.79 19.86 2.57
CA ASN A 254 -7.22 19.70 2.24
C ASN A 254 -7.91 18.69 3.18
N SER A 255 -7.16 17.75 3.74
CA SER A 255 -7.66 16.78 4.71
C SER A 255 -7.53 17.30 6.14
N LEU A 256 -6.39 17.91 6.47
CA LEU A 256 -6.10 18.45 7.81
C LEU A 256 -7.00 19.63 8.20
N SER A 257 -7.47 20.42 7.23
CA SER A 257 -8.37 21.54 7.49
C SER A 257 -9.70 21.10 8.11
N LYS A 258 -10.14 19.85 7.86
CA LYS A 258 -11.34 19.27 8.49
C LYS A 258 -11.14 18.97 9.98
N LEU A 259 -9.89 19.00 10.45
CA LEU A 259 -9.47 18.73 11.82
C LEU A 259 -8.90 19.99 12.50
N ASP A 260 -9.11 21.18 11.94
CA ASP A 260 -8.51 22.45 12.39
C ASP A 260 -6.96 22.44 12.47
N LEU A 261 -6.32 21.56 11.70
CA LEU A 261 -4.87 21.44 11.62
C LEU A 261 -4.34 22.01 10.30
N LYS A 262 -3.13 22.60 10.34
CA LYS A 262 -2.52 23.20 9.15
C LYS A 262 -1.00 23.06 9.13
N ILE A 263 -0.48 22.53 8.03
CA ILE A 263 0.94 22.49 7.72
C ILE A 263 1.32 23.78 6.96
N LYS A 264 2.41 24.41 7.38
CA LYS A 264 2.98 25.63 6.76
C LYS A 264 3.45 25.34 5.33
N LYS A 265 3.44 26.38 4.50
CA LYS A 265 3.97 26.29 3.14
C LYS A 265 5.50 26.14 3.18
N GLU A 266 6.02 25.11 2.54
CA GLU A 266 7.47 24.96 2.28
C GLU A 266 7.87 25.79 1.07
N ASN A 267 8.85 26.68 1.21
CA ASN A 267 9.29 27.66 0.20
C ASN A 267 10.80 27.88 0.28
N VAL A 268 11.52 26.77 0.19
CA VAL A 268 12.98 26.66 0.36
C VAL A 268 13.71 27.01 -0.93
N VAL A 269 13.16 26.62 -2.09
CA VAL A 269 13.82 26.81 -3.38
C VAL A 269 12.87 27.24 -4.49
N THR A 270 13.37 28.03 -5.43
CA THR A 270 12.64 28.46 -6.62
C THR A 270 13.54 28.39 -7.84
N LEU A 271 13.02 27.86 -8.95
CA LEU A 271 13.72 27.91 -10.23
C LEU A 271 13.45 29.26 -10.90
N SER A 272 14.52 29.96 -11.28
CA SER A 272 14.46 31.19 -12.07
C SER A 272 14.73 30.91 -13.54
N ARG A 273 14.10 31.70 -14.42
CA ARG A 273 14.42 31.72 -15.85
C ARG A 273 15.65 32.59 -16.13
N ASN A 274 15.98 33.50 -15.22
CA ASN A 274 17.16 34.34 -15.31
C ASN A 274 18.41 33.54 -14.99
N LYS A 275 19.57 33.96 -15.50
CA LYS A 275 20.88 33.38 -15.16
C LYS A 275 21.38 33.94 -13.82
N GLU A 276 20.67 33.63 -12.74
CA GLU A 276 20.96 34.14 -11.40
C GLU A 276 21.01 33.04 -10.34
N LEU A 277 21.80 33.31 -9.30
CA LEU A 277 21.76 32.62 -8.01
C LEU A 277 21.48 33.68 -6.95
N LYS A 278 20.34 33.57 -6.27
CA LYS A 278 19.96 34.47 -5.17
C LYS A 278 19.73 33.68 -3.89
N LEU A 279 20.35 34.16 -2.82
CA LEU A 279 20.15 33.69 -1.46
C LEU A 279 19.36 34.74 -0.69
N GLU A 280 18.23 34.35 -0.13
CA GLU A 280 17.38 35.21 0.67
C GLU A 280 17.30 34.63 2.08
N VAL A 281 17.87 35.34 3.06
CA VAL A 281 17.78 35.00 4.48
C VAL A 281 16.51 35.64 5.01
N LYS A 282 15.50 34.81 5.28
CA LYS A 282 14.19 35.24 5.76
C LYS A 282 14.11 35.35 7.27
N ASN A 283 14.93 34.59 7.98
CA ASN A 283 15.09 34.68 9.42
C ASN A 283 16.58 34.70 9.76
N PHE A 284 17.09 35.87 10.18
CA PHE A 284 18.51 36.04 10.52
C PHE A 284 18.86 35.39 11.85
N GLU A 285 17.93 35.37 12.82
CA GLU A 285 18.15 34.77 14.15
C GLU A 285 18.27 33.25 14.09
N GLU A 286 17.62 32.63 13.09
CA GLU A 286 17.69 31.19 12.84
C GLU A 286 18.57 30.87 11.62
N MET A 287 19.54 31.74 11.27
CA MET A 287 20.40 31.52 10.11
C MET A 287 21.15 30.18 10.25
N PRO A 288 21.01 29.25 9.29
CA PRO A 288 21.79 28.04 9.23
C PRO A 288 23.30 28.29 9.23
N GLU A 289 24.04 27.51 10.04
CA GLU A 289 25.49 27.61 10.22
C GLU A 289 26.28 27.57 8.90
N PHE A 290 25.74 26.88 7.89
CA PHE A 290 26.41 26.75 6.59
C PHE A 290 26.60 28.10 5.87
N ILE A 291 25.78 29.12 6.13
CA ILE A 291 25.99 30.46 5.54
C ILE A 291 27.25 31.10 6.09
N SER A 292 27.50 30.97 7.40
CA SER A 292 28.73 31.45 8.02
C SER A 292 29.95 30.75 7.46
N ILE A 293 29.86 29.43 7.22
CA ILE A 293 30.92 28.65 6.56
C ILE A 293 31.18 29.18 5.14
N PHE A 294 30.13 29.39 4.35
CA PHE A 294 30.24 29.91 2.98
C PHE A 294 30.97 31.26 2.95
N PHE A 295 30.56 32.22 3.78
CA PHE A 295 31.20 33.53 3.80
C PHE A 295 32.64 33.50 4.30
N ASN A 296 32.97 32.60 5.22
CA ASN A 296 34.35 32.40 5.65
C ASN A 296 35.21 31.89 4.49
N MET A 297 34.76 30.86 3.76
CA MET A 297 35.47 30.34 2.59
C MET A 297 35.62 31.40 1.49
N TRP A 298 34.55 32.14 1.19
CA TRP A 298 34.57 33.23 0.22
C TRP A 298 35.56 34.33 0.60
N LYS A 299 35.58 34.73 1.88
CA LYS A 299 36.54 35.71 2.41
C LYS A 299 37.98 35.27 2.19
N GLN A 300 38.31 34.02 2.55
CA GLN A 300 39.67 33.49 2.36
C GLN A 300 40.08 33.48 0.88
N TYR A 301 39.16 33.07 0.00
CA TYR A 301 39.38 33.06 -1.44
C TYR A 301 39.66 34.48 -1.98
N MET A 302 38.83 35.46 -1.62
CA MET A 302 39.02 36.85 -2.06
C MET A 302 40.33 37.46 -1.57
N MET A 303 40.75 37.16 -0.33
CA MET A 303 42.05 37.59 0.17
C MET A 303 43.21 37.01 -0.66
N MET A 304 43.12 35.73 -1.03
CA MET A 304 44.12 35.09 -1.90
C MET A 304 44.18 35.77 -3.27
N ILE A 305 43.03 36.01 -3.90
CA ILE A 305 42.95 36.66 -5.22
C ILE A 305 43.49 38.08 -5.17
N ASN A 306 43.11 38.88 -4.17
CA ASN A 306 43.63 40.25 -4.00
C ASN A 306 45.16 40.25 -3.82
N ASN A 307 45.72 39.26 -3.12
CA ASN A 307 47.16 39.13 -3.01
C ASN A 307 47.84 38.79 -4.34
N GLN A 308 47.20 38.00 -5.19
CA GLN A 308 47.70 37.71 -6.55
C GLN A 308 47.64 38.96 -7.43
N GLU A 309 46.52 39.69 -7.40
CA GLU A 309 46.37 40.96 -8.11
C GLU A 309 47.44 41.96 -7.68
N ASN A 310 47.65 42.14 -6.38
CA ASN A 310 48.68 43.03 -5.86
C ASN A 310 50.09 42.68 -6.35
N LYS A 311 50.42 41.39 -6.47
CA LYS A 311 51.70 40.95 -7.03
C LYS A 311 51.84 41.35 -8.51
N LEU A 312 50.80 41.12 -9.30
CA LEU A 312 50.79 41.47 -10.72
C LEU A 312 50.85 43.00 -10.93
N LEU A 313 50.18 43.78 -10.06
CA LEU A 313 50.26 45.24 -10.10
C LEU A 313 51.67 45.76 -9.78
N ILE A 314 52.36 45.13 -8.83
CA ILE A 314 53.77 45.43 -8.52
C ILE A 314 54.67 45.11 -9.72
N GLU A 315 54.50 43.93 -10.31
CA GLU A 315 55.28 43.51 -11.50
C GLU A 315 55.05 44.44 -12.70
N LEU A 316 53.78 44.85 -12.93
CA LEU A 316 53.42 45.81 -13.95
C LEU A 316 54.10 47.16 -13.71
N ARG A 317 54.05 47.68 -12.47
CA ARG A 317 54.72 48.92 -12.08
C ARG A 317 56.22 48.83 -12.36
N ASP A 318 56.87 47.77 -11.91
CA ASP A 318 58.32 47.59 -12.01
C ASP A 318 58.78 47.42 -13.46
N THR A 319 57.92 46.89 -14.33
CA THR A 319 58.17 46.79 -15.78
C THR A 319 57.94 48.10 -16.52
N LEU A 320 56.92 48.88 -16.13
CA LEU A 320 56.58 50.15 -16.77
C LEU A 320 57.54 51.28 -16.41
N LEU A 321 57.96 51.38 -15.14
CA LEU A 321 58.75 52.51 -14.65
C LEU A 321 60.05 52.75 -15.46
N PRO A 322 60.89 51.74 -15.75
CA PRO A 322 62.12 51.94 -16.50
C PRO A 322 61.88 52.38 -17.96
N LYS A 323 60.81 51.88 -18.59
CA LYS A 323 60.43 52.23 -19.96
C LYS A 323 59.89 53.66 -20.07
N LEU A 324 59.19 54.13 -19.04
CA LEU A 324 58.76 55.52 -18.94
C LEU A 324 59.96 56.46 -18.70
N ILE A 325 60.89 56.07 -17.82
CA ILE A 325 62.10 56.85 -17.51
C ILE A 325 63.04 56.97 -18.71
N SER A 326 63.22 55.89 -19.49
CA SER A 326 64.06 55.87 -20.69
C SER A 326 63.44 56.59 -21.89
N GLY A 327 62.15 56.96 -21.82
CA GLY A 327 61.42 57.58 -22.92
C GLY A 327 61.00 56.60 -24.03
N GLU A 328 61.20 55.29 -23.83
CA GLU A 328 60.72 54.23 -24.73
C GLU A 328 59.18 54.15 -24.76
N LEU A 329 58.53 54.44 -23.63
CA LEU A 329 57.09 54.61 -23.53
C LEU A 329 56.75 56.09 -23.28
N LYS A 330 55.91 56.66 -24.14
CA LYS A 330 55.35 58.02 -23.96
C LYS A 330 53.89 57.89 -23.56
N ILE A 331 53.48 58.62 -22.53
CA ILE A 331 52.09 58.76 -22.13
C ILE A 331 51.60 60.07 -22.72
N ASP A 332 50.69 60.01 -23.69
CA ASP A 332 50.00 61.20 -24.16
C ASP A 332 49.09 61.70 -23.03
N LYS A 333 49.25 62.97 -22.66
CA LYS A 333 48.35 63.62 -21.71
C LYS A 333 47.04 63.92 -22.44
N GLU A 334 46.06 63.02 -22.35
CA GLU A 334 44.67 63.43 -22.52
C GLU A 334 44.15 64.03 -21.20
N VAL A 335 43.48 65.19 -21.32
CA VAL A 335 42.93 66.04 -20.25
C VAL A 335 41.75 65.39 -19.56
#